data_AF-A0A925WNB0-F1
#
_entry.id   AF-A0A925WNB0-F1
#
_cell.length_a   1.000
_cell.length_b   1.000
_cell.length_c   1.000
_cell.angle_alpha   90.00
_cell.angle_beta   90.00
_cell.angle_gamma   90.00
#
_symmetry.space_group_name_H-M   'P 1'
#
loop_
_entity.id
_entity.type
_entity.pdbx_description
1 polymer ?
#
loop_
_entity_poly.entity_id
_entity_poly.type
_entity_poly.pdbx_seq_one_letter_code
_entity_poly.pdbx_strand_id
1 'polypeptide(L)' 'ARRAIDLGILLAIDTDAHTIEQMDLLHYGIRTARRGWVTAPSVINTWSVERFMSWAQARGQ' A
#
# COMPACT_ATOMS: atom_id res chain seq x y z
N ALA A 1 10.51 3.54 -1.00
CA ALA A 1 9.54 3.69 0.11
C ALA A 1 9.77 4.98 0.90
N ARG A 2 10.88 5.15 1.65
CA ARG A 2 11.09 6.33 2.52
C ARG A 2 10.98 7.68 1.80
N ARG A 3 11.69 7.86 0.69
CA ARG A 3 11.63 9.10 -0.11
C ARG A 3 10.22 9.44 -0.60
N ALA A 4 9.41 8.43 -0.94
CA ALA A 4 8.03 8.65 -1.37
C ALA A 4 7.17 9.20 -0.22
N ILE A 5 7.35 8.66 0.99
CA ILE A 5 6.69 9.18 2.21
C ILE A 5 7.13 10.62 2.50
N ASP A 6 8.42 10.92 2.39
CA ASP A 6 8.94 12.28 2.61
C ASP A 6 8.36 13.30 1.60
N LEU A 7 7.85 12.82 0.45
CA LEU A 7 7.17 13.62 -0.57
C LEU A 7 5.63 13.60 -0.44
N GLY A 8 5.08 12.97 0.60
CA GLY A 8 3.64 12.83 0.80
C GLY A 8 2.95 11.86 -0.15
N ILE A 9 3.72 10.99 -0.83
CA ILE A 9 3.19 10.00 -1.76
C ILE A 9 2.67 8.79 -0.97
N LEU A 10 1.45 8.38 -1.29
CA LEU A 10 0.81 7.18 -0.74
C LEU A 10 1.40 5.91 -1.36
N LEU A 11 1.50 4.85 -0.55
CA LEU A 11 2.04 3.57 -0.98
C LEU A 11 0.94 2.50 -1.05
N ALA A 12 1.04 1.61 -2.04
CA ALA A 12 0.34 0.33 -2.08
C ALA A 12 1.35 -0.79 -1.83
N ILE A 13 0.91 -1.85 -1.15
CA ILE A 13 1.66 -3.10 -0.99
C ILE A 13 0.85 -4.20 -1.67
N ASP A 14 1.46 -4.86 -2.64
CA ASP A 14 0.87 -5.97 -3.39
C ASP A 14 1.93 -7.06 -3.66
N THR A 15 1.48 -8.18 -4.22
CA THR A 15 2.31 -9.35 -4.54
C THR A 15 2.48 -9.58 -6.04
N ASP A 16 1.83 -8.77 -6.89
CA ASP A 16 1.67 -9.03 -8.33
C ASP A 16 1.26 -10.48 -8.64
N ALA A 17 0.29 -10.99 -7.86
CA ALA A 17 -0.11 -12.39 -7.91
C ALA A 17 -0.77 -12.77 -9.25
N HIS A 18 -0.24 -13.81 -9.88
CA HIS A 18 -0.76 -14.49 -11.07
C HIS A 18 -1.37 -15.87 -10.75
N THR A 19 -1.18 -16.36 -9.52
CA THR A 19 -1.88 -17.52 -8.95
C THR A 19 -2.27 -17.23 -7.49
N ILE A 20 -3.20 -18.00 -6.94
CA ILE A 20 -3.77 -17.74 -5.59
C ILE A 20 -2.68 -17.85 -4.52
N GLU A 21 -1.78 -18.83 -4.64
CA GLU A 21 -0.71 -19.11 -3.69
C GLU A 21 0.28 -17.95 -3.56
N GLN A 22 0.41 -17.12 -4.59
CA GLN A 22 1.29 -15.96 -4.56
C GLN A 22 0.79 -14.86 -3.61
N MET A 23 -0.48 -14.88 -3.19
CA MET A 23 -0.97 -13.97 -2.15
C MET A 23 -0.28 -14.17 -0.80
N ASP A 24 0.24 -15.37 -0.52
CA ASP A 24 0.99 -15.66 0.71
C ASP A 24 2.33 -14.89 0.77
N LEU A 25 2.81 -14.35 -0.36
CA LEU A 25 4.03 -13.55 -0.44
C LEU A 25 3.88 -12.12 0.13
N LEU A 26 2.67 -11.69 0.51
CA LEU A 26 2.39 -10.32 0.98
C LEU A 26 3.31 -9.89 2.14
N HIS A 27 3.73 -10.85 2.98
CA HIS A 27 4.62 -10.61 4.11
C HIS A 27 5.99 -10.04 3.69
N TYR A 28 6.47 -10.29 2.47
CA TYR A 28 7.69 -9.68 1.94
C TYR A 28 7.53 -8.18 1.70
N GLY A 29 6.37 -7.76 1.16
CA GLY A 29 6.03 -6.35 1.01
C GLY A 29 5.97 -5.62 2.35
N ILE A 30 5.35 -6.24 3.36
CA ILE A 30 5.28 -5.71 4.73
C ILE A 30 6.68 -5.59 5.35
N ARG A 31 7.54 -6.61 5.20
CA ARG A 31 8.94 -6.57 5.70
C ARG A 31 9.73 -5.42 5.05
N THR A 32 9.56 -5.22 3.75
CA THR A 32 10.19 -4.11 3.02
C THR A 32 9.68 -2.76 3.51
N ALA A 33 8.37 -2.61 3.72
CA ALA A 33 7.77 -1.40 4.27
C ALA A 33 8.32 -1.05 5.67
N ARG A 34 8.43 -2.04 6.57
CA ARG A 34 9.03 -1.86 7.91
C ARG A 34 10.48 -1.41 7.84
N ARG A 35 11.30 -2.00 6.96
CA ARG A 35 12.69 -1.57 6.74
C ARG A 35 12.79 -0.13 6.25
N GLY A 36 11.81 0.32 5.46
CA GLY A 36 11.68 1.70 4.99
C GLY A 36 11.05 2.68 5.98
N TRP A 37 10.74 2.23 7.22
CA TRP A 37 10.05 3.00 8.26
C TRP A 37 8.71 3.57 7.78
N VAL A 38 8.01 2.79 6.95
CA VAL A 38 6.68 3.12 6.47
C VAL A 38 5.69 2.98 7.61
N THR A 39 4.87 4.01 7.83
CA THR A 39 3.78 3.98 8.82
C THR A 39 2.44 3.67 8.15
N ALA A 40 1.54 2.98 8.86
CA ALA A 40 0.23 2.58 8.35
C ALA A 40 -0.57 3.70 7.67
N PRO A 41 -0.64 4.95 8.19
CA PRO A 41 -1.41 6.01 7.54
C PRO A 41 -0.99 6.33 6.09
N SER A 42 0.26 6.03 5.72
CA SER A 42 0.83 6.24 4.38
C SER A 42 0.58 5.07 3.42
N VAL A 43 -0.04 3.97 3.87
CA VAL A 43 -0.29 2.76 3.08
C VAL A 43 -1.79 2.60 2.86
N ILE A 44 -2.21 2.61 1.58
CA ILE A 44 -3.63 2.58 1.23
C ILE A 44 -4.32 1.27 1.66
N ASN A 45 -3.57 0.16 1.73
CA ASN A 45 -4.09 -1.15 2.15
C ASN A 45 -4.60 -1.18 3.60
N THR A 46 -4.23 -0.19 4.44
CA THR A 46 -4.67 -0.14 5.85
C THR A 46 -5.88 0.77 6.06
N TRP A 47 -6.40 1.38 5.00
CA TRP A 47 -7.57 2.24 5.09
C TRP A 47 -8.84 1.39 5.12
N SER A 48 -9.94 1.96 5.63
CA SER A 48 -11.25 1.37 5.40
C SER A 48 -11.58 1.39 3.92
N VAL A 49 -12.41 0.44 3.48
CA VAL A 49 -12.83 0.34 2.08
C VAL A 49 -13.52 1.63 1.64
N GLU A 50 -14.37 2.23 2.49
CA GLU A 50 -15.11 3.46 2.20
C GLU A 50 -14.15 4.63 1.93
N ARG A 51 -13.11 4.78 2.78
CA ARG A 51 -12.08 5.82 2.60
C ARG A 51 -11.32 5.61 1.30
N PHE A 52 -10.90 4.39 1.01
CA PHE A 52 -10.16 4.08 -0.22
C PHE A 52 -10.99 4.39 -1.46
N MET A 53 -12.24 3.93 -1.49
CA MET A 53 -13.14 4.14 -2.63
C MET A 53 -13.42 5.63 -2.86
N SER A 54 -13.69 6.40 -1.79
CA SER A 54 -13.87 7.86 -1.90
C SER A 54 -12.63 8.55 -2.47
N TRP A 55 -11.44 8.20 -1.98
CA TRP A 55 -10.18 8.75 -2.48
C TRP A 55 -9.89 8.38 -3.95
N ALA A 56 -10.12 7.12 -4.33
CA ALA A 56 -9.85 6.64 -5.67
C ALA A 56 -10.77 7.28 -6.71
N GLN A 57 -12.06 7.43 -6.39
CA GLN A 57 -13.04 8.10 -7.25
C GLN A 57 -12.71 9.59 -7.45
N ALA A 58 -12.31 10.28 -6.37
CA ALA A 58 -11.95 11.69 -6.44
C ALA A 58 -10.68 11.98 -7.25
N ARG A 59 -9.82 10.98 -7.48
CA ARG A 59 -8.59 11.12 -8.29
C ARG A 59 -8.74 10.79 -9.77
N GLY A 60 -9.83 10.11 -10.14
CA GLY A 60 -10.14 9.76 -11.53
C GLY A 60 -10.89 10.86 -12.30
N GLN A 61 -11.14 12.00 -11.66
CA GLN A 61 -11.71 13.21 -12.25
C GLN A 61 -10.62 14.29 -12.39
#